data_AF-A0A7G5ZJ15-F1
#
_entry.id   AF-A0A7G5ZJ15-F1
#
_cell.length_a   1.000
_cell.length_b   1.000
_cell.length_c   1.000
_cell.angle_alpha   90.00
_cell.angle_beta   90.00
_cell.angle_gamma   90.00
#
_symmetry.space_group_name_H-M   'P 1'
#
loop_
_entity.id
_entity.type
_entity.pdbx_description
1 polymer ?
#
loop_
_entity_poly.entity_id
_entity_poly.type
_entity_poly.pdbx_seq_one_letter_code
_entity_poly.pdbx_strand_id
1 'polypeptide(L)'
;MLGQDLAPEAVLAHGVLDSWRLRCAQLEDVQVHLPAPRRYSDDAGRRHRHIRGAWQLAGWLRRNGAGLPPAARWQLFDSLRRSLVAPALLALLVLCWALLSSPAFWSAAALAVFFLPAFAALLLAAADKPGDMLWRQHLANWSRRARAALRQAAMRTAFLPHEAWYSLDAIVRSSWRLRVSRRKLLEWRSPSFVRGSTDVEANWRSMWFAPVLAVGSAVLLTFLHPFALFASAPLLLLWFLSPLLAWWLSLPLGRRQPGLRAGQTEFLAKLARRTWHFFDTQVGPQTNWLAPGRLQEYPQPTLTHATTPTDIGLGLLSGLAAWDFGFIATRELLERVGGAFDSMALLERHRGHFLAGYDTRTLAPLQPREVVTTDSGNLAAHLLTLAGGLEALADAPIAGSQGLDGIRTTLPWSRSTRPVRCDRCRPPSSVAAPSCRPSAAATAAPCRAWPTACRGWRTPPRRCCVPCRRMRPPCCAPGASASMPSAPRCTPTCWRRRPGCARCRNMCSAPA
;
A
#
# COMPACT_ATOMS: atom_id res chain seq x y z
N MET A 1 -2.77 1.32 -28.52
CA MET A 1 -4.05 0.58 -28.42
C MET A 1 -5.30 1.45 -28.19
N LEU A 2 -5.22 2.71 -27.71
CA LEU A 2 -6.41 3.58 -27.55
C LEU A 2 -6.69 4.56 -28.71
N GLY A 3 -5.74 4.74 -29.63
CA GLY A 3 -5.70 5.89 -30.54
C GLY A 3 -6.52 5.82 -31.82
N GLN A 4 -7.14 4.70 -32.18
CA GLN A 4 -7.79 4.56 -33.50
C GLN A 4 -9.31 4.79 -33.48
N ASP A 5 -10.00 4.58 -32.35
CA ASP A 5 -11.48 4.68 -32.26
C ASP A 5 -12.00 5.88 -31.45
N LEU A 6 -11.10 6.64 -30.82
CA LEU A 6 -11.46 7.85 -30.08
C LEU A 6 -10.91 9.02 -30.88
N ALA A 7 -11.76 10.01 -31.18
CA ALA A 7 -11.30 11.26 -31.77
C ALA A 7 -10.13 11.78 -30.92
N PRO A 8 -8.97 12.08 -31.54
CA PRO A 8 -7.81 12.54 -30.80
C PRO A 8 -8.21 13.74 -29.93
N GLU A 9 -7.74 13.74 -28.68
CA GLU A 9 -7.97 14.82 -27.71
C GLU A 9 -9.40 15.02 -27.18
N ALA A 10 -10.31 14.05 -27.39
CA ALA A 10 -11.70 14.19 -26.95
C ALA A 10 -11.98 13.80 -25.49
N VAL A 11 -11.12 12.98 -24.86
CA VAL A 11 -11.42 12.32 -23.57
C VAL A 11 -10.42 12.70 -22.47
N LEU A 12 -10.89 13.46 -21.48
CA LEU A 12 -10.10 13.90 -20.33
C LEU A 12 -9.87 12.80 -19.27
N ALA A 13 -10.79 11.84 -19.15
CA ALA A 13 -10.71 10.73 -18.20
C ALA A 13 -11.11 9.41 -18.88
N HIS A 14 -10.11 8.59 -19.21
CA HIS A 14 -10.27 7.35 -19.97
C HIS A 14 -10.51 6.11 -19.09
N GLY A 15 -10.42 6.22 -17.75
CA GLY A 15 -10.39 5.04 -16.87
C GLY A 15 -11.57 4.07 -17.02
N VAL A 16 -12.79 4.56 -17.29
CA VAL A 16 -13.98 3.71 -17.53
C VAL A 16 -13.94 3.07 -18.92
N LEU A 17 -13.38 3.76 -19.92
CA LEU A 17 -13.23 3.23 -21.27
C LEU A 17 -12.11 2.20 -21.34
N ASP A 18 -10.99 2.48 -20.68
CA ASP A 18 -9.83 1.60 -20.61
C ASP A 18 -10.16 0.32 -19.88
N SER A 19 -10.80 0.42 -18.70
CA SER A 19 -11.19 -0.75 -17.92
C SER A 19 -12.12 -1.66 -18.71
N TRP A 20 -13.04 -1.06 -19.48
CA TRP A 20 -13.90 -1.83 -20.37
C TRP A 20 -13.13 -2.44 -21.56
N ARG A 21 -12.34 -1.67 -22.29
CA ARG A 21 -11.61 -2.15 -23.49
C ARG A 21 -10.61 -3.25 -23.14
N LEU A 22 -9.96 -3.12 -21.99
CA LEU A 22 -9.02 -4.11 -21.46
C LEU A 22 -9.73 -5.29 -20.76
N ARG A 23 -11.07 -5.30 -20.73
CA ARG A 23 -11.90 -6.31 -20.05
C ARG A 23 -11.46 -6.54 -18.60
N CYS A 24 -11.11 -5.47 -17.90
CA CYS A 24 -10.69 -5.53 -16.52
C CYS A 24 -11.85 -6.03 -15.64
N ALA A 25 -11.57 -7.02 -14.80
CA ALA A 25 -12.47 -7.42 -13.73
C ALA A 25 -12.32 -6.50 -12.52
N GLN A 26 -13.41 -6.29 -11.78
CA GLN A 26 -13.37 -5.58 -10.50
C GLN A 26 -12.80 -6.50 -9.42
N LEU A 27 -11.79 -6.04 -8.70
CA LEU A 27 -11.20 -6.73 -7.56
C LEU A 27 -11.60 -6.00 -6.28
N GLU A 28 -12.58 -6.55 -5.54
CA GLU A 28 -13.11 -5.91 -4.32
C GLU A 28 -12.24 -6.18 -3.08
N ASP A 29 -11.48 -7.28 -3.10
CA ASP A 29 -10.68 -7.73 -1.96
C ASP A 29 -9.35 -6.97 -1.79
N VAL A 30 -8.98 -6.13 -2.76
CA VAL A 30 -7.73 -5.37 -2.74
C VAL A 30 -7.99 -3.88 -2.72
N GLN A 31 -7.67 -3.24 -1.60
CA GLN A 31 -7.76 -1.78 -1.45
C GLN A 31 -6.43 -1.12 -1.83
N VAL A 32 -6.35 -0.62 -3.06
CA VAL A 32 -5.21 0.20 -3.49
C VAL A 32 -5.36 1.60 -2.92
N HIS A 33 -4.48 1.96 -1.99
CA HIS A 33 -4.49 3.27 -1.35
C HIS A 33 -3.67 4.25 -2.19
N LEU A 34 -4.35 5.08 -2.97
CA LEU A 34 -3.71 6.22 -3.62
C LEU A 34 -3.37 7.29 -2.57
N PRO A 35 -2.28 8.04 -2.74
CA PRO A 35 -1.96 9.16 -1.85
C PRO A 35 -3.15 10.12 -1.80
N ALA A 36 -3.69 10.34 -0.60
CA ALA A 36 -4.78 11.29 -0.40
C ALA A 36 -4.33 12.71 -0.78
N PRO A 37 -5.20 13.53 -1.39
CA PRO A 37 -4.89 14.93 -1.63
C PRO A 37 -4.54 15.61 -0.30
N ARG A 38 -3.44 16.37 -0.28
CA ARG A 38 -2.96 17.03 0.94
C ARG A 38 -3.79 18.25 1.34
N ARG A 39 -4.54 18.81 0.39
CA ARG A 39 -5.32 20.04 0.53
C ARG A 39 -6.72 19.86 -0.03
N TYR A 40 -7.68 20.62 0.48
CA TYR A 40 -9.05 20.60 -0.01
C TYR A 40 -9.15 21.00 -1.49
N SER A 41 -8.42 22.04 -1.90
CA SER A 41 -8.40 22.51 -3.30
C SER A 41 -7.88 21.47 -4.29
N ASP A 42 -6.95 20.61 -3.87
CA ASP A 42 -6.48 19.48 -4.69
C ASP A 42 -7.56 18.42 -4.87
N ASP A 43 -8.35 18.13 -3.82
CA ASP A 43 -9.50 17.22 -3.91
C ASP A 43 -10.59 17.80 -4.81
N ALA A 44 -10.96 19.06 -4.61
CA ALA A 44 -11.95 19.76 -5.43
C ALA A 44 -11.54 19.78 -6.91
N GLY A 45 -10.27 20.07 -7.21
CA GLY A 45 -9.74 20.03 -8.58
C GLY A 45 -9.78 18.63 -9.21
N ARG A 46 -9.49 17.57 -8.42
CA ARG A 46 -9.64 16.18 -8.88
C ARG A 46 -11.09 15.83 -9.19
N ARG A 47 -12.03 16.18 -8.31
CA ARG A 47 -13.48 15.96 -8.53
C ARG A 47 -13.99 16.72 -9.74
N HIS A 48 -13.63 18.00 -9.87
CA HIS A 48 -13.97 18.83 -11.04
C HIS A 48 -13.54 18.17 -12.35
N ARG A 49 -12.30 17.68 -12.43
CA ARG A 49 -11.79 16.93 -13.59
C ARG A 49 -12.60 15.66 -13.84
N HIS A 50 -12.94 14.89 -12.81
CA HIS A 50 -13.71 13.65 -12.96
C HIS A 50 -15.13 13.92 -13.46
N ILE A 51 -15.81 14.94 -12.93
CA ILE A 51 -17.12 15.36 -13.40
C ILE A 51 -17.03 15.78 -14.87
N ARG A 52 -16.04 16.61 -15.24
CA ARG A 52 -15.85 17.02 -16.63
C ARG A 52 -15.66 15.84 -17.57
N GLY A 53 -14.84 14.86 -17.20
CA GLY A 53 -14.61 13.64 -17.97
C GLY A 53 -15.88 12.79 -18.13
N ALA A 54 -16.67 12.62 -17.06
CA ALA A 54 -17.95 11.91 -17.14
C ALA A 54 -18.93 12.60 -18.11
N TRP A 55 -19.02 13.93 -18.07
CA TRP A 55 -19.90 14.70 -18.96
C TRP A 55 -19.42 14.74 -20.41
N GLN A 56 -18.12 14.60 -20.68
CA GLN A 56 -17.60 14.35 -22.03
C GLN A 56 -18.07 13.02 -22.60
N LEU A 57 -18.21 12.00 -21.74
CA LEU A 57 -18.69 10.68 -22.12
C LEU A 57 -20.22 10.57 -22.13
N ALA A 58 -20.97 11.58 -21.65
CA ALA A 58 -22.43 11.50 -21.52
C ALA A 58 -23.16 11.14 -22.84
N GLY A 59 -22.63 11.57 -24.00
CA GLY A 59 -23.18 11.24 -25.32
C GLY A 59 -23.17 9.73 -25.64
N TRP A 60 -22.29 8.96 -25.00
CA TRP A 60 -22.17 7.51 -25.17
C TRP A 60 -23.31 6.75 -24.49
N LEU A 61 -24.04 7.38 -23.56
CA LEU A 61 -25.21 6.78 -22.92
C LEU A 61 -26.41 6.69 -23.88
N ARG A 62 -26.53 7.66 -24.80
CA ARG A 62 -27.59 7.78 -25.81
C ARG A 62 -27.30 7.04 -27.11
N ARG A 63 -26.03 6.87 -27.47
CA ARG A 63 -25.64 6.12 -28.67
C ARG A 63 -25.71 4.62 -28.37
N ASN A 64 -26.87 4.02 -28.68
CA ASN A 64 -27.09 2.57 -28.55
C ASN A 64 -26.13 1.69 -29.39
N GLY A 65 -25.21 2.27 -30.17
CA GLY A 65 -24.23 1.56 -31.00
C GLY A 65 -22.75 1.69 -30.60
N ALA A 66 -22.41 2.33 -29.48
CA ALA A 66 -21.00 2.56 -29.12
C ALA A 66 -20.32 1.39 -28.37
N GLY A 67 -20.95 0.21 -28.33
CA GLY A 67 -20.35 -1.02 -27.77
C GLY A 67 -20.20 -1.06 -26.24
N LEU A 68 -20.73 -0.10 -25.49
CA LEU A 68 -20.63 -0.10 -24.03
C LEU A 68 -21.55 -1.17 -23.39
N PRO A 69 -21.00 -2.09 -22.57
CA PRO A 69 -21.79 -3.09 -21.88
C PRO A 69 -22.68 -2.44 -20.81
N PRO A 70 -23.77 -3.11 -20.39
CA PRO A 70 -24.71 -2.59 -19.40
C PRO A 70 -24.03 -2.09 -18.11
N ALA A 71 -23.00 -2.79 -17.64
CA ALA A 71 -22.24 -2.40 -16.45
C ALA A 71 -21.50 -1.07 -16.62
N ALA A 72 -20.85 -0.84 -17.77
CA ALA A 72 -20.16 0.42 -18.05
C ALA A 72 -21.15 1.59 -18.23
N ARG A 73 -22.31 1.32 -18.85
CA ARG A 73 -23.40 2.31 -18.94
C ARG A 73 -23.90 2.71 -17.55
N TRP A 74 -24.07 1.74 -16.65
CA TRP A 74 -24.50 2.01 -15.27
C TRP A 74 -23.46 2.84 -14.50
N GLN A 75 -22.17 2.49 -14.61
CA GLN A 75 -21.10 3.26 -13.96
C GLN A 75 -21.04 4.72 -14.47
N LEU A 76 -21.21 4.93 -15.78
CA LEU A 76 -21.26 6.27 -16.37
C LEU A 76 -22.52 7.02 -15.91
N PHE A 77 -23.69 6.39 -15.95
CA PHE A 77 -24.94 6.97 -15.47
C PHE A 77 -24.84 7.38 -14.00
N ASP A 78 -24.33 6.50 -13.13
CA ASP A 78 -24.18 6.79 -11.71
C ASP A 78 -23.16 7.91 -11.46
N SER A 79 -22.11 8.01 -12.28
CA SER A 79 -21.16 9.13 -12.21
C SER A 79 -21.81 10.47 -12.57
N LEU A 80 -22.66 10.51 -13.61
CA LEU A 80 -23.43 11.69 -13.99
C LEU A 80 -24.45 12.06 -12.90
N ARG A 81 -25.20 11.07 -12.41
CA ARG A 81 -26.15 11.23 -11.30
C ARG A 81 -25.47 11.82 -10.07
N ARG A 82 -24.33 11.27 -9.65
CA ARG A 82 -23.57 11.74 -8.49
C ARG A 82 -23.13 13.19 -8.62
N SER A 83 -22.81 13.66 -9.83
CA SER A 83 -22.44 15.07 -10.05
C SER A 83 -23.60 16.05 -9.84
N LEU A 84 -24.86 15.59 -9.92
CA LEU A 84 -26.06 16.40 -9.73
C LEU A 84 -26.58 16.41 -8.29
N VAL A 85 -26.09 15.50 -7.43
CA VAL A 85 -26.57 15.36 -6.04
C VAL A 85 -26.37 16.64 -5.24
N ALA A 86 -25.17 17.24 -5.27
CA ALA A 86 -24.90 18.44 -4.50
C ALA A 86 -25.68 19.67 -4.99
N PRO A 87 -25.73 19.99 -6.30
CA PRO A 87 -26.61 21.04 -6.81
C PRO A 87 -28.09 20.84 -6.45
N ALA A 88 -28.59 19.62 -6.59
CA ALA A 88 -29.99 19.31 -6.29
C ALA A 88 -30.32 19.45 -4.79
N LEU A 89 -29.45 18.94 -3.91
CA LEU A 89 -29.62 19.07 -2.46
C LEU A 89 -29.56 20.53 -2.00
N LEU A 90 -28.66 21.32 -2.57
CA LEU A 90 -28.55 22.75 -2.28
C LEU A 90 -29.83 23.49 -2.68
N ALA A 91 -30.31 23.27 -3.91
CA ALA A 91 -31.54 23.87 -4.40
C ALA A 91 -32.74 23.43 -3.54
N LEU A 92 -32.83 22.15 -3.20
CA LEU A 92 -33.88 21.61 -2.34
C LEU A 92 -33.90 22.30 -0.97
N LEU A 93 -32.74 22.46 -0.32
CA LEU A 93 -32.64 23.13 0.99
C LEU A 93 -33.16 24.57 0.92
N VAL A 94 -32.68 25.36 -0.06
CA VAL A 94 -33.08 26.77 -0.20
C VAL A 94 -34.57 26.88 -0.54
N LEU A 95 -35.10 26.04 -1.43
CA LEU A 95 -36.52 26.03 -1.78
C LEU A 95 -37.39 25.60 -0.60
N CYS A 96 -37.01 24.58 0.15
CA CYS A 96 -37.74 24.15 1.34
C CYS A 96 -37.79 25.24 2.41
N TRP A 97 -36.69 25.98 2.62
CA TRP A 97 -36.69 27.10 3.57
C TRP A 97 -37.55 28.27 3.11
N ALA A 98 -37.61 28.53 1.81
CA ALA A 98 -38.35 29.65 1.24
C ALA A 98 -39.85 29.39 1.12
N LEU A 99 -40.26 28.14 0.85
CA LEU A 99 -41.63 27.81 0.43
C LEU A 99 -42.42 26.94 1.41
N LEU A 100 -41.77 26.13 2.26
CA LEU A 100 -42.47 25.13 3.07
C LEU A 100 -42.54 25.52 4.55
N SER A 101 -43.67 25.18 5.17
CA SER A 101 -43.82 25.17 6.62
C SER A 101 -42.91 24.12 7.25
N SER A 102 -42.36 24.38 8.44
CA SER A 102 -41.40 23.51 9.17
C SER A 102 -39.97 23.36 8.56
N PRO A 103 -39.21 24.44 8.41
CA PRO A 103 -37.87 24.43 7.80
C PRO A 103 -36.86 23.51 8.50
N ALA A 104 -36.99 23.30 9.82
CA ALA A 104 -36.11 22.42 10.58
C ALA A 104 -36.26 20.94 10.15
N PHE A 105 -37.50 20.48 9.94
CA PHE A 105 -37.78 19.11 9.51
C PHE A 105 -37.21 18.85 8.11
N TRP A 106 -37.45 19.75 7.16
CA TRP A 106 -36.93 19.63 5.80
C TRP A 106 -35.40 19.71 5.71
N SER A 107 -34.77 20.50 6.60
CA SER A 107 -33.32 20.51 6.76
C SER A 107 -32.81 19.13 7.18
N ALA A 108 -33.43 18.52 8.20
CA ALA A 108 -33.06 17.19 8.66
C ALA A 108 -33.27 16.13 7.57
N ALA A 109 -34.40 16.19 6.85
CA ALA A 109 -34.71 15.27 5.76
C ALA A 109 -33.69 15.35 4.60
N ALA A 110 -33.31 16.56 4.18
CA ALA A 110 -32.30 16.76 3.14
C ALA A 110 -30.91 16.28 3.60
N LEU A 111 -30.54 16.56 4.85
CA LEU A 111 -29.26 16.13 5.42
C LEU A 111 -29.20 14.62 5.68
N ALA A 112 -30.34 13.94 5.83
CA ALA A 112 -30.39 12.49 6.00
C ALA A 112 -29.66 11.74 4.87
N VAL A 113 -29.59 12.31 3.66
CA VAL A 113 -28.82 11.73 2.53
C VAL A 113 -27.34 11.52 2.89
N PHE A 114 -26.76 12.36 3.75
CA PHE A 114 -25.37 12.21 4.21
C PHE A 114 -25.25 11.43 5.52
N PHE A 115 -26.19 11.63 6.45
CA PHE A 115 -26.09 11.06 7.79
C PHE A 115 -26.66 9.65 7.89
N LEU A 116 -27.68 9.29 7.10
CA LEU A 116 -28.29 7.95 7.13
C LEU A 116 -27.31 6.85 6.69
N PRO A 117 -26.53 6.99 5.60
CA PRO A 117 -25.51 5.99 5.26
C PRO A 117 -24.41 5.88 6.32
N ALA A 118 -24.01 7.01 6.92
CA ALA A 118 -23.02 7.03 8.01
C ALA A 118 -23.55 6.29 9.24
N PHE A 119 -24.83 6.46 9.57
CA PHE A 119 -25.51 5.77 10.67
C PHE A 119 -25.69 4.28 10.38
N ALA A 120 -26.10 3.89 9.16
CA ALA A 120 -26.20 2.50 8.76
C ALA A 120 -24.84 1.79 8.84
N ALA A 121 -23.77 2.42 8.34
CA ALA A 121 -22.41 1.91 8.45
C ALA A 121 -21.96 1.75 9.92
N LEU A 122 -22.39 2.66 10.80
CA LEU A 122 -22.13 2.60 12.23
C LEU A 122 -22.79 1.39 12.90
N LEU A 123 -24.06 1.12 12.56
CA LEU A 123 -24.81 -0.01 13.08
C LEU A 123 -24.23 -1.34 12.58
N LEU A 124 -23.93 -1.44 11.28
CA LEU A 124 -23.29 -2.61 10.70
C LEU A 124 -21.92 -2.88 11.33
N ALA A 125 -21.10 -1.84 11.51
CA ALA A 125 -19.79 -1.98 12.15
C ALA A 125 -19.88 -2.33 13.64
N ALA A 126 -21.00 -2.01 14.32
CA ALA A 126 -21.23 -2.43 15.70
C ALA A 126 -21.57 -3.93 15.76
N ALA A 127 -22.45 -4.37 14.85
CA ALA A 127 -22.94 -5.74 14.77
C ALA A 127 -21.88 -6.73 14.26
N ASP A 128 -21.01 -6.31 13.33
CA ASP A 128 -19.96 -7.13 12.73
C ASP A 128 -18.72 -7.23 13.64
N LYS A 129 -18.88 -7.90 14.79
CA LYS A 129 -17.76 -8.23 15.69
C LYS A 129 -17.15 -9.58 15.27
N PRO A 130 -15.86 -9.62 14.87
CA PRO A 130 -15.15 -10.88 14.67
C PRO A 130 -15.05 -11.70 15.97
N GLY A 131 -15.21 -13.02 15.88
CA GLY A 131 -15.15 -13.93 17.02
C GLY A 131 -13.85 -13.81 17.82
N ASP A 132 -12.72 -13.64 17.13
CA ASP A 132 -11.37 -13.62 17.70
C ASP A 132 -10.94 -12.26 18.26
N MET A 133 -11.78 -11.22 18.16
CA MET A 133 -11.45 -9.86 18.57
C MET A 133 -11.96 -9.52 19.98
N LEU A 134 -11.07 -8.97 20.81
CA LEU A 134 -11.41 -8.44 22.14
C LEU A 134 -12.39 -7.25 22.02
N TRP A 135 -13.39 -7.19 22.90
CA TRP A 135 -14.40 -6.11 22.93
C TRP A 135 -13.80 -4.71 23.02
N ARG A 136 -12.71 -4.53 23.78
CA ARG A 136 -12.00 -3.24 23.87
C ARG A 136 -11.44 -2.80 22.52
N GLN A 137 -10.90 -3.73 21.74
CA GLN A 137 -10.37 -3.45 20.40
C GLN A 137 -11.48 -3.21 19.39
N HIS A 138 -12.58 -3.97 19.49
CA HIS A 138 -13.79 -3.78 18.67
C HIS A 138 -14.39 -2.38 18.89
N LEU A 139 -14.60 -1.96 20.14
CA LEU A 139 -15.17 -0.65 20.46
C LEU A 139 -14.23 0.50 20.07
N ALA A 140 -12.92 0.33 20.22
CA ALA A 140 -11.93 1.29 19.75
C ALA A 140 -11.95 1.43 18.21
N ASN A 141 -12.08 0.32 17.49
CA ASN A 141 -12.22 0.32 16.03
C ASN A 141 -13.54 0.95 15.58
N TRP A 142 -14.64 0.56 16.21
CA TRP A 142 -15.97 1.10 15.96
C TRP A 142 -16.00 2.61 16.17
N SER A 143 -15.53 3.11 17.31
CA SER A 143 -15.50 4.56 17.59
C SER A 143 -14.58 5.35 16.64
N ARG A 144 -13.50 4.74 16.13
CA ARG A 144 -12.67 5.34 15.08
C ARG A 144 -13.44 5.44 13.75
N ARG A 145 -14.10 4.36 13.32
CA ARG A 145 -14.92 4.33 12.09
C ARG A 145 -16.11 5.28 12.20
N ALA A 146 -16.78 5.32 13.34
CA ALA A 146 -17.87 6.23 13.67
C ALA A 146 -17.44 7.69 13.48
N ARG A 147 -16.38 8.10 14.17
CA ARG A 147 -15.86 9.47 14.09
C ARG A 147 -15.45 9.83 12.66
N ALA A 148 -14.87 8.90 11.90
CA ALA A 148 -14.52 9.14 10.51
C ALA A 148 -15.77 9.38 9.65
N ALA A 149 -16.80 8.53 9.78
CA ALA A 149 -18.04 8.66 9.03
C ALA A 149 -18.81 9.95 9.37
N LEU A 150 -18.93 10.29 10.66
CA LEU A 150 -19.58 11.54 11.10
C LEU A 150 -18.82 12.78 10.60
N ARG A 151 -17.47 12.78 10.70
CA ARG A 151 -16.65 13.88 10.18
C ARG A 151 -16.83 14.04 8.67
N GLN A 152 -16.89 12.94 7.92
CA GLN A 152 -17.10 12.98 6.48
C GLN A 152 -18.49 13.53 6.13
N ALA A 153 -19.54 13.12 6.84
CA ALA A 153 -20.89 13.66 6.66
C ALA A 153 -20.93 15.17 6.96
N ALA A 154 -20.36 15.60 8.09
CA ALA A 154 -20.27 17.01 8.46
C ALA A 154 -19.49 17.84 7.42
N MET A 155 -18.37 17.33 6.91
CA MET A 155 -17.60 18.00 5.85
C MET A 155 -18.40 18.12 4.54
N ARG A 156 -19.16 17.08 4.15
CA ARG A 156 -20.04 17.15 2.98
C ARG A 156 -21.13 18.22 3.14
N THR A 157 -21.69 18.35 4.34
CA THR A 157 -22.65 19.41 4.66
C THR A 157 -22.01 20.80 4.60
N ALA A 158 -20.83 20.96 5.20
CA ALA A 158 -20.12 22.25 5.25
C ALA A 158 -19.71 22.75 3.87
N PHE A 159 -19.23 21.83 3.01
CA PHE A 159 -18.76 22.15 1.67
C PHE A 159 -19.82 22.04 0.57
N LEU A 160 -21.08 21.79 0.94
CA LEU A 160 -22.18 21.59 -0.02
C LEU A 160 -22.32 22.72 -1.05
N PRO A 161 -22.29 24.02 -0.68
CA PRO A 161 -22.43 25.10 -1.66
C PRO A 161 -21.27 25.17 -2.64
N HIS A 162 -20.04 25.00 -2.14
CA HIS A 162 -18.86 24.99 -2.99
C HIS A 162 -18.84 23.76 -3.92
N GLU A 163 -19.26 22.59 -3.41
CA GLU A 163 -19.42 21.37 -4.20
C GLU A 163 -20.48 21.51 -5.29
N ALA A 164 -21.61 22.14 -4.99
CA ALA A 164 -22.62 22.47 -5.99
C ALA A 164 -22.05 23.39 -7.08
N TRP A 165 -21.33 24.45 -6.69
CA TRP A 165 -20.75 25.41 -7.63
C TRP A 165 -19.75 24.77 -8.59
N TYR A 166 -18.72 24.09 -8.10
CA TYR A 166 -17.72 23.51 -9.00
C TYR A 166 -18.32 22.36 -9.84
N SER A 167 -19.35 21.67 -9.33
CA SER A 167 -20.05 20.62 -10.09
C SER A 167 -20.82 21.25 -11.25
N LEU A 168 -21.57 22.33 -11.01
CA LEU A 168 -22.26 23.08 -12.05
C LEU A 168 -21.28 23.69 -13.07
N ASP A 169 -20.19 24.31 -12.62
CA ASP A 169 -19.15 24.82 -13.52
C ASP A 169 -18.57 23.69 -14.39
N ALA A 170 -18.26 22.53 -13.82
CA ALA A 170 -17.79 21.38 -14.58
C ALA A 170 -18.81 20.91 -15.63
N ILE A 171 -20.09 20.84 -15.27
CA ILE A 171 -21.19 20.42 -16.17
C ILE A 171 -21.36 21.41 -17.33
N VAL A 172 -21.50 22.70 -17.00
CA VAL A 172 -21.71 23.78 -17.97
C VAL A 172 -20.50 23.89 -18.89
N ARG A 173 -19.28 23.93 -18.32
CA ARG A 173 -18.04 24.06 -19.09
C ARG A 173 -17.80 22.87 -20.00
N SER A 174 -18.03 21.64 -19.54
CA SER A 174 -17.93 20.46 -20.41
C SER A 174 -18.97 20.48 -21.51
N SER A 175 -20.23 20.81 -21.20
CA SER A 175 -21.31 20.89 -22.19
C SER A 175 -21.03 21.94 -23.26
N TRP A 176 -20.58 23.14 -22.84
CA TRP A 176 -20.17 24.21 -23.73
C TRP A 176 -18.98 23.83 -24.61
N ARG A 177 -17.95 23.21 -24.03
CA ARG A 177 -16.76 22.78 -24.78
C ARG A 177 -17.07 21.71 -25.80
N LEU A 178 -17.97 20.79 -25.50
CA LEU A 178 -18.36 19.72 -26.43
C LEU A 178 -19.29 20.21 -27.54
N ARG A 179 -20.29 21.02 -27.19
CA ARG A 179 -21.35 21.41 -28.12
C ARG A 179 -21.02 22.64 -28.95
N VAL A 180 -20.27 23.59 -28.37
CA VAL A 180 -20.05 24.90 -28.98
C VAL A 180 -18.58 25.14 -29.29
N SER A 181 -17.71 25.31 -28.27
CA SER A 181 -16.37 25.83 -28.54
C SER A 181 -15.40 24.82 -29.18
N ARG A 182 -15.56 23.52 -28.90
CA ARG A 182 -14.63 22.42 -29.26
C ARG A 182 -13.15 22.68 -28.96
N ARG A 183 -12.84 23.59 -28.02
CA ARG A 183 -11.48 23.96 -27.62
C ARG A 183 -11.17 23.52 -26.18
N LYS A 184 -9.89 23.25 -25.89
CA LYS A 184 -9.37 22.91 -24.54
C LYS A 184 -10.09 21.70 -23.89
N LEU A 185 -10.38 20.65 -24.66
CA LEU A 185 -11.07 19.45 -24.15
C LEU A 185 -10.21 18.65 -23.16
N LEU A 186 -8.89 18.68 -23.31
CA LEU A 186 -7.92 18.00 -22.45
C LEU A 186 -7.37 18.84 -21.29
N GLU A 187 -7.92 20.01 -21.02
CA GLU A 187 -7.38 20.87 -19.95
C GLU A 187 -7.46 20.16 -18.58
N TRP A 188 -6.30 19.80 -18.04
CA TRP A 188 -6.20 18.92 -16.86
C TRP A 188 -6.66 19.58 -15.56
N ARG A 189 -6.37 20.88 -15.39
CA ARG A 189 -6.77 21.68 -14.22
C ARG A 189 -7.46 22.97 -14.70
N SER A 190 -8.59 23.31 -14.08
CA SER A 190 -9.20 24.64 -14.26
C SER A 190 -8.28 25.71 -13.65
N PRO A 191 -8.21 26.92 -14.21
CA PRO A 191 -7.42 28.03 -13.66
C PRO A 191 -7.66 28.30 -12.17
N SER A 192 -8.91 28.08 -11.71
CA SER A 192 -9.34 28.21 -10.30
C SER A 192 -8.66 27.23 -9.33
N PHE A 193 -8.02 26.16 -9.84
CA PHE A 193 -7.35 25.13 -9.05
C PHE A 193 -5.85 24.99 -9.39
N VAL A 194 -5.27 25.94 -10.14
CA VAL A 194 -3.84 25.89 -10.53
C VAL A 194 -2.93 26.27 -9.35
N ARG A 195 -3.38 27.17 -8.47
CA ARG A 195 -2.64 27.60 -7.28
C ARG A 195 -3.26 26.97 -6.03
N GLY A 196 -2.68 25.86 -5.58
CA GLY A 196 -2.87 25.43 -4.20
C GLY A 196 -2.01 26.32 -3.31
N SER A 197 -2.61 27.17 -2.49
CA SER A 197 -1.89 27.92 -1.45
C SER A 197 -2.47 27.60 -0.07
N THR A 198 -1.65 27.83 0.96
CA THR A 198 -2.02 27.73 2.37
C THR A 198 -2.55 29.04 2.93
N ASP A 199 -2.77 30.04 2.07
CA ASP A 199 -3.22 31.36 2.46
C ASP A 199 -4.73 31.37 2.68
N VAL A 200 -5.16 32.06 3.73
CA VAL A 200 -6.58 32.23 4.05
C VAL A 200 -7.29 32.90 2.89
N GLU A 201 -6.72 33.99 2.36
CA GLU A 201 -7.30 34.78 1.26
C GLU A 201 -7.57 33.94 0.00
N ALA A 202 -6.67 33.04 -0.36
CA ALA A 202 -6.84 32.20 -1.53
C ALA A 202 -7.99 31.17 -1.36
N ASN A 203 -8.23 30.69 -0.14
CA ASN A 203 -9.38 29.84 0.15
C ASN A 203 -10.69 30.63 0.08
N TRP A 204 -10.72 31.89 0.55
CA TRP A 204 -11.87 32.78 0.35
C TRP A 204 -12.15 33.08 -1.12
N ARG A 205 -11.11 33.35 -1.92
CA ARG A 205 -11.24 33.59 -3.36
C ARG A 205 -11.69 32.36 -4.14
N SER A 206 -11.20 31.17 -3.78
CA SER A 206 -11.59 29.93 -4.46
C SER A 206 -13.00 29.47 -4.09
N MET A 207 -13.42 29.70 -2.84
CA MET A 207 -14.71 29.27 -2.29
C MET A 207 -15.73 30.41 -2.14
N TRP A 208 -15.54 31.54 -2.82
CA TRP A 208 -16.35 32.77 -2.69
C TRP A 208 -17.87 32.53 -2.80
N PHE A 209 -18.27 31.55 -3.61
CA PHE A 209 -19.67 31.22 -3.83
C PHE A 209 -20.38 30.77 -2.55
N ALA A 210 -19.69 30.06 -1.65
CA ALA A 210 -20.32 29.54 -0.44
C ALA A 210 -20.74 30.67 0.55
N PRO A 211 -19.87 31.64 0.90
CA PRO A 211 -20.28 32.82 1.66
C PRO A 211 -21.34 33.68 0.98
N VAL A 212 -21.21 33.94 -0.34
CA VAL A 212 -22.18 34.76 -1.08
C VAL A 212 -23.55 34.10 -1.09
N LEU A 213 -23.62 32.78 -1.32
CA LEU A 213 -24.87 32.05 -1.27
C LEU A 213 -25.49 32.04 0.13
N ALA A 214 -24.67 31.89 1.18
CA ALA A 214 -25.15 31.93 2.57
C ALA A 214 -25.80 33.27 2.90
N VAL A 215 -25.14 34.38 2.56
CA VAL A 215 -25.68 35.74 2.76
C VAL A 215 -26.91 35.97 1.89
N GLY A 216 -26.86 35.60 0.61
CA GLY A 216 -28.01 35.76 -0.30
C GLY A 216 -29.23 34.95 0.15
N SER A 217 -29.03 33.73 0.65
CA SER A 217 -30.10 32.90 1.21
C SER A 217 -30.67 33.51 2.50
N ALA A 218 -29.83 34.05 3.38
CA ALA A 218 -30.29 34.76 4.58
C ALA A 218 -31.14 35.99 4.23
N VAL A 219 -30.70 36.80 3.27
CA VAL A 219 -31.46 37.97 2.80
C VAL A 219 -32.80 37.52 2.22
N LEU A 220 -32.80 36.52 1.33
CA LEU A 220 -34.02 35.96 0.74
C LEU A 220 -35.02 35.49 1.80
N LEU A 221 -34.55 34.76 2.82
CA LEU A 221 -35.40 34.24 3.89
C LEU A 221 -35.91 35.34 4.82
N THR A 222 -35.20 36.46 4.96
CA THR A 222 -35.66 37.63 5.72
C THR A 222 -36.95 38.20 5.11
N PHE A 223 -37.09 38.16 3.79
CA PHE A 223 -38.28 38.66 3.10
C PHE A 223 -39.39 37.62 2.94
N LEU A 224 -39.03 36.36 2.66
CA LEU A 224 -40.02 35.31 2.37
C LEU A 224 -40.55 34.61 3.62
N HIS A 225 -39.67 34.27 4.57
CA HIS A 225 -40.06 33.44 5.72
C HIS A 225 -39.11 33.66 6.92
N PRO A 226 -39.26 34.76 7.68
CA PRO A 226 -38.30 35.16 8.73
C PRO A 226 -38.04 34.07 9.78
N PHE A 227 -39.06 33.30 10.15
CA PHE A 227 -38.90 32.20 11.12
C PHE A 227 -38.01 31.07 10.60
N ALA A 228 -37.86 30.89 9.29
CA ALA A 228 -36.92 29.91 8.72
C ALA A 228 -35.45 30.29 8.91
N LEU A 229 -35.15 31.57 9.18
CA LEU A 229 -33.78 32.00 9.47
C LEU A 229 -33.23 31.31 10.71
N PHE A 230 -34.02 31.19 11.79
CA PHE A 230 -33.55 30.54 13.01
C PHE A 230 -33.20 29.06 12.78
N ALA A 231 -33.99 28.36 11.97
CA ALA A 231 -33.75 26.95 11.64
C ALA A 231 -32.57 26.76 10.67
N SER A 232 -32.37 27.69 9.73
CA SER A 232 -31.31 27.60 8.71
C SER A 232 -29.98 28.26 9.14
N ALA A 233 -30.00 29.14 10.14
CA ALA A 233 -28.84 29.89 10.61
C ALA A 233 -27.60 29.03 10.90
N PRO A 234 -27.69 27.86 11.57
CA PRO A 234 -26.52 27.01 11.79
C PRO A 234 -25.86 26.55 10.48
N LEU A 235 -26.67 26.24 9.47
CA LEU A 235 -26.18 25.82 8.15
C LEU A 235 -25.63 26.99 7.36
N LEU A 236 -26.31 28.15 7.37
CA LEU A 236 -25.84 29.37 6.70
C LEU A 236 -24.51 29.85 7.29
N LEU A 237 -24.37 29.84 8.61
CA LEU A 237 -23.10 30.17 9.29
C LEU A 237 -22.00 29.17 8.94
N LEU A 238 -22.33 27.88 8.89
CA LEU A 238 -21.38 26.84 8.49
C LEU A 238 -20.91 27.03 7.04
N TRP A 239 -21.81 27.40 6.13
CA TRP A 239 -21.50 27.69 4.73
C TRP A 239 -20.64 28.94 4.58
N PHE A 240 -20.94 29.99 5.35
CA PHE A 240 -20.14 31.22 5.40
C PHE A 240 -18.72 30.96 5.91
N LEU A 241 -18.57 30.13 6.95
CA LEU A 241 -17.27 29.77 7.54
C LEU A 241 -16.56 28.62 6.81
N SER A 242 -17.16 28.04 5.76
CA SER A 242 -16.58 26.92 5.02
C SER A 242 -15.19 27.21 4.42
N PRO A 243 -14.84 28.42 3.92
CA PRO A 243 -13.49 28.70 3.45
C PRO A 243 -12.44 28.63 4.57
N LEU A 244 -12.79 29.07 5.78
CA LEU A 244 -11.92 29.00 6.95
C LEU A 244 -11.72 27.54 7.39
N LEU A 245 -12.79 26.73 7.34
CA LEU A 245 -12.70 25.29 7.61
C LEU A 245 -11.80 24.57 6.59
N ALA A 246 -11.94 24.91 5.29
CA ALA A 246 -11.09 24.35 4.23
C ALA A 246 -9.62 24.74 4.40
N TRP A 247 -9.35 25.98 4.82
CA TRP A 247 -8.00 26.43 5.17
C TRP A 247 -7.42 25.62 6.33
N TRP A 248 -8.17 25.52 7.44
CA TRP A 248 -7.73 24.80 8.64
C TRP A 248 -7.44 23.32 8.35
N LEU A 249 -8.25 22.67 7.51
CA LEU A 249 -8.02 21.29 7.06
C LEU A 249 -6.85 21.14 6.10
N SER A 250 -6.45 22.21 5.40
CA SER A 250 -5.36 22.21 4.43
C SER A 250 -4.01 22.61 5.04
N LEU A 251 -3.98 22.97 6.33
CA LEU A 251 -2.74 23.23 7.04
C LEU A 251 -1.89 21.96 7.08
N PRO A 252 -0.57 22.06 6.84
CA PRO A 252 0.31 20.90 6.90
C PRO A 252 0.27 20.33 8.31
N LEU A 253 -0.30 19.13 8.44
CA LEU A 253 -0.13 18.34 9.66
C LEU A 253 1.36 18.04 9.76
N GLY A 254 2.05 18.69 10.70
CA GLY A 254 3.41 18.35 11.05
C GLY A 254 3.46 16.84 11.29
N ARG A 255 4.26 16.13 10.50
CA ARG A 255 4.49 14.71 10.76
C ARG A 255 5.05 14.65 12.17
N ARG A 256 4.24 14.21 13.13
CA ARG A 256 4.74 13.80 14.44
C ARG A 256 5.72 12.66 14.12
N GLN A 257 7.01 12.99 14.09
CA GLN A 257 8.02 11.97 14.16
C GLN A 257 7.70 11.21 15.44
N PRO A 258 7.45 9.89 15.38
CA PRO A 258 7.29 9.12 16.60
C PRO A 258 8.57 9.36 17.40
N GLY A 259 8.47 10.06 18.53
CA GLY A 259 9.59 10.24 19.44
C GLY A 259 10.00 8.86 19.92
N LEU A 260 11.02 8.29 19.30
CA LEU A 260 11.56 7.01 19.70
C LEU A 260 12.14 7.20 21.10
N ARG A 261 11.67 6.39 22.04
CA ARG A 261 12.28 6.37 23.38
C ARG A 261 13.73 5.90 23.24
N ALA A 262 14.60 6.34 24.13
CA ALA A 262 16.03 5.96 24.10
C ALA A 262 16.24 4.44 23.93
N GLY A 263 15.48 3.60 24.65
CA GLY A 263 15.56 2.14 24.51
C GLY A 263 15.08 1.59 23.16
N GLN A 264 14.15 2.27 22.47
CA GLN A 264 13.74 1.88 21.11
C GLN A 264 14.82 2.24 20.09
N THR A 265 15.43 3.42 20.23
CA THR A 265 16.56 3.85 19.40
C THR A 265 17.74 2.90 19.55
N GLU A 266 18.09 2.54 20.78
CA GLU A 266 19.17 1.58 21.05
C GLU A 266 18.87 0.19 20.46
N PHE A 267 17.63 -0.29 20.59
CA PHE A 267 17.20 -1.54 19.98
C PHE A 267 17.35 -1.52 18.45
N LEU A 268 16.88 -0.45 17.79
CA LEU A 268 16.96 -0.30 16.34
C LEU A 268 18.40 -0.15 15.86
N ALA A 269 19.25 0.58 16.59
CA ALA A 269 20.67 0.72 16.26
C ALA A 269 21.40 -0.64 16.35
N LYS A 270 21.12 -1.43 17.39
CA LYS A 270 21.65 -2.81 17.51
C LYS A 270 21.15 -3.71 16.40
N LEU A 271 19.88 -3.59 16.01
CA LEU A 271 19.32 -4.34 14.89
C LEU A 271 20.00 -3.94 13.58
N ALA A 272 20.18 -2.64 13.33
CA ALA A 272 20.90 -2.13 12.16
C ALA A 272 22.34 -2.66 12.11
N ARG A 273 23.08 -2.67 13.22
CA ARG A 273 24.45 -3.23 13.24
C ARG A 273 24.47 -4.74 12.94
N ARG A 274 23.49 -5.49 13.44
CA ARG A 274 23.33 -6.92 13.14
C ARG A 274 22.98 -7.17 11.69
N THR A 275 22.09 -6.36 11.11
CA THR A 275 21.77 -6.43 9.67
C THR A 275 22.98 -6.05 8.82
N TRP A 276 23.74 -5.01 9.20
CA TRP A 276 24.97 -4.62 8.53
C TRP A 276 26.01 -5.75 8.53
N HIS A 277 26.11 -6.54 9.61
CA HIS A 277 27.05 -7.65 9.69
C HIS A 277 26.94 -8.64 8.51
N PHE A 278 25.74 -8.85 7.97
CA PHE A 278 25.56 -9.65 6.76
C PHE A 278 26.35 -9.06 5.59
N PHE A 279 26.15 -7.78 5.25
CA PHE A 279 26.87 -7.13 4.15
C PHE A 279 28.37 -6.99 4.45
N ASP A 280 28.71 -6.73 5.70
CA ASP A 280 30.09 -6.63 6.19
C ASP A 280 30.88 -7.93 5.91
N THR A 281 30.24 -9.08 6.09
CA THR A 281 30.88 -10.40 5.90
C THR A 281 30.73 -11.00 4.52
N GLN A 282 29.55 -10.83 3.90
CA GLN A 282 29.22 -11.53 2.66
C GLN A 282 29.53 -10.70 1.42
N VAL A 283 29.78 -9.39 1.55
CA VAL A 283 30.09 -8.50 0.43
C VAL A 283 31.55 -8.05 0.53
N GLY A 284 32.37 -8.59 -0.36
CA GLY A 284 33.80 -8.32 -0.40
C GLY A 284 34.44 -8.77 -1.71
N PRO A 285 35.77 -8.80 -1.80
CA PRO A 285 36.48 -9.20 -3.01
C PRO A 285 36.08 -10.59 -3.52
N GLN A 286 35.75 -11.52 -2.62
CA GLN A 286 35.37 -12.90 -2.95
C GLN A 286 34.03 -13.00 -3.69
N THR A 287 33.18 -11.97 -3.58
CA THR A 287 31.88 -11.87 -4.26
C THR A 287 31.87 -10.74 -5.28
N ASN A 288 33.06 -10.29 -5.72
CA ASN A 288 33.23 -9.13 -6.60
C ASN A 288 32.50 -7.88 -6.06
N TRP A 289 32.45 -7.72 -4.74
CA TRP A 289 31.72 -6.64 -4.06
C TRP A 289 30.22 -6.57 -4.38
N LEU A 290 29.65 -7.62 -4.97
CA LEU A 290 28.22 -7.72 -5.24
C LEU A 290 27.52 -8.44 -4.08
N ALA A 291 26.35 -7.94 -3.70
CA ALA A 291 25.57 -8.53 -2.63
C ALA A 291 24.88 -9.82 -3.08
N PRO A 292 25.06 -10.95 -2.36
CA PRO A 292 24.36 -12.18 -2.66
C PRO A 292 22.89 -12.06 -2.25
N GLY A 293 21.98 -12.61 -3.05
CA GLY A 293 20.53 -12.48 -2.83
C GLY A 293 20.00 -13.34 -1.68
N ARG A 294 20.76 -14.31 -1.18
CA ARG A 294 20.34 -15.16 -0.05
C ARG A 294 21.49 -15.81 0.72
N LEU A 295 21.36 -15.79 2.04
CA LEU A 295 22.06 -16.69 2.96
C LEU A 295 21.03 -17.54 3.70
N GLN A 296 21.19 -18.86 3.63
CA GLN A 296 20.39 -19.80 4.40
C GLN A 296 21.21 -20.26 5.59
N GLU A 297 20.79 -19.95 6.82
CA GLU A 297 21.53 -20.34 8.04
C GLU A 297 21.25 -21.78 8.48
N TYR A 298 20.01 -22.25 8.29
CA TYR A 298 19.56 -23.57 8.71
C TYR A 298 19.09 -24.39 7.49
N PRO A 299 19.45 -25.68 7.36
CA PRO A 299 20.13 -26.53 8.35
C PRO A 299 21.65 -26.31 8.45
N GLN A 300 22.27 -25.77 7.40
CA GLN A 300 23.69 -25.38 7.39
C GLN A 300 23.83 -24.03 6.67
N PRO A 301 24.82 -23.20 7.06
CA PRO A 301 25.05 -21.90 6.46
C PRO A 301 25.49 -22.05 5.00
N THR A 302 24.58 -21.78 4.07
CA THR A 302 24.81 -21.85 2.62
C THR A 302 24.55 -20.48 2.01
N LEU A 303 25.60 -19.87 1.47
CA LEU A 303 25.50 -18.63 0.70
C LEU A 303 25.11 -18.96 -0.73
N THR A 304 24.06 -18.30 -1.24
CA THR A 304 23.73 -18.40 -2.66
C THR A 304 24.62 -17.44 -3.43
N HIS A 305 25.48 -17.96 -4.31
CA HIS A 305 26.37 -17.17 -5.15
C HIS A 305 25.64 -16.51 -6.32
N ALA A 306 24.44 -15.98 -6.10
CA ALA A 306 23.62 -15.31 -7.10
C ALA A 306 23.29 -13.89 -6.63
N THR A 307 23.30 -12.93 -7.54
CA THR A 307 22.90 -11.55 -7.29
C THR A 307 21.98 -11.05 -8.38
N THR A 308 20.96 -10.27 -8.01
CA THR A 308 20.05 -9.59 -8.93
C THR A 308 20.35 -8.09 -8.97
N PRO A 309 19.87 -7.33 -9.97
CA PRO A 309 20.03 -5.87 -9.98
C PRO A 309 19.47 -5.19 -8.71
N THR A 310 18.39 -5.75 -8.14
CA THR A 310 17.85 -5.29 -6.85
C THR A 310 18.84 -5.53 -5.71
N ASP A 311 19.44 -6.72 -5.63
CA ASP A 311 20.41 -7.07 -4.58
C ASP A 311 21.66 -6.18 -4.66
N ILE A 312 22.18 -5.93 -5.86
CA ILE A 312 23.30 -5.01 -6.10
C ILE A 312 22.99 -3.63 -5.52
N GLY A 313 21.83 -3.07 -5.85
CA GLY A 313 21.42 -1.77 -5.34
C GLY A 313 21.23 -1.75 -3.81
N LEU A 314 20.68 -2.83 -3.24
CA LEU A 314 20.57 -2.98 -1.78
C LEU A 314 21.95 -3.08 -1.11
N GLY A 315 22.92 -3.76 -1.71
CA GLY A 315 24.30 -3.82 -1.22
C GLY A 315 24.94 -2.44 -1.15
N LEU A 316 24.83 -1.67 -2.22
CA LEU A 316 25.33 -0.29 -2.30
C LEU A 316 24.71 0.61 -1.22
N LEU A 317 23.38 0.61 -1.12
CA LEU A 317 22.67 1.42 -0.12
C LEU A 317 22.91 0.95 1.31
N SER A 318 23.11 -0.35 1.54
CA SER A 318 23.46 -0.86 2.86
C SER A 318 24.83 -0.35 3.30
N GLY A 319 25.78 -0.24 2.36
CA GLY A 319 27.07 0.42 2.61
C GLY A 319 26.91 1.89 2.98
N LEU A 320 26.13 2.65 2.21
CA LEU A 320 25.84 4.05 2.52
C LEU A 320 25.16 4.22 3.88
N ALA A 321 24.17 3.39 4.20
CA ALA A 321 23.50 3.40 5.50
C ALA A 321 24.47 3.04 6.65
N ALA A 322 25.40 2.11 6.43
CA ALA A 322 26.41 1.79 7.43
C ALA A 322 27.34 2.97 7.71
N TRP A 323 27.64 3.79 6.71
CA TRP A 323 28.35 5.06 6.90
C TRP A 323 27.49 6.08 7.67
N ASP A 324 26.20 6.22 7.36
CA ASP A 324 25.27 7.09 8.10
C ASP A 324 25.20 6.72 9.60
N PHE A 325 25.20 5.41 9.90
CA PHE A 325 25.25 4.90 11.28
C PHE A 325 26.64 4.96 11.93
N GLY A 326 27.67 5.35 11.18
CA GLY A 326 29.06 5.38 11.65
C GLY A 326 29.67 4.00 11.91
N PHE A 327 29.16 2.94 11.29
CA PHE A 327 29.71 1.58 11.41
C PHE A 327 30.97 1.37 10.57
N ILE A 328 31.11 2.10 9.47
CA ILE A 328 32.27 2.08 8.58
C ILE A 328 32.80 3.48 8.33
N ALA A 329 34.08 3.59 8.00
CA ALA A 329 34.71 4.85 7.62
C ALA A 329 34.39 5.23 6.17
N THR A 330 34.50 6.51 5.85
CA THR A 330 34.31 7.04 4.49
C THR A 330 35.16 6.31 3.45
N ARG A 331 36.41 6.00 3.79
CA ARG A 331 37.31 5.25 2.90
C ARG A 331 36.76 3.87 2.54
N GLU A 332 36.28 3.12 3.53
CA GLU A 332 35.74 1.78 3.32
C GLU A 332 34.46 1.82 2.49
N LEU A 333 33.61 2.83 2.69
CA LEU A 333 32.45 3.05 1.82
C LEU A 333 32.87 3.25 0.37
N LEU A 334 33.83 4.13 0.10
CA LEU A 334 34.31 4.43 -1.25
C LEU A 334 34.96 3.20 -1.91
N GLU A 335 35.74 2.42 -1.16
CA GLU A 335 36.35 1.17 -1.65
C GLU A 335 35.28 0.14 -2.04
N ARG A 336 34.27 -0.08 -1.18
CA ARG A 336 33.16 -1.01 -1.45
C ARG A 336 32.32 -0.57 -2.66
N VAL A 337 31.98 0.72 -2.72
CA VAL A 337 31.20 1.29 -3.83
C VAL A 337 31.99 1.21 -5.14
N GLY A 338 33.26 1.63 -5.14
CA GLY A 338 34.13 1.53 -6.30
C GLY A 338 34.25 0.10 -6.83
N GLY A 339 34.56 -0.85 -5.95
CA GLY A 339 34.67 -2.26 -6.33
C GLY A 339 33.38 -2.86 -6.88
N ALA A 340 32.22 -2.43 -6.38
CA ALA A 340 30.93 -2.85 -6.93
C ALA A 340 30.68 -2.25 -8.32
N PHE A 341 30.99 -0.96 -8.55
CA PHE A 341 30.86 -0.32 -9.86
C PHE A 341 31.80 -0.93 -10.90
N ASP A 342 33.05 -1.21 -10.53
CA ASP A 342 34.01 -1.89 -11.39
C ASP A 342 33.48 -3.26 -11.83
N SER A 343 32.90 -4.01 -10.89
CA SER A 343 32.30 -5.33 -11.17
C SER A 343 31.04 -5.21 -12.03
N MET A 344 30.19 -4.22 -11.76
CA MET A 344 28.99 -3.93 -12.57
C MET A 344 29.32 -3.53 -14.01
N ALA A 345 30.48 -2.92 -14.25
CA ALA A 345 30.94 -2.56 -15.60
C ALA A 345 31.24 -3.80 -16.46
N LEU A 346 31.59 -4.93 -15.82
CA LEU A 346 31.92 -6.19 -16.50
C LEU A 346 30.71 -7.09 -16.77
N LEU A 347 29.56 -6.82 -16.14
CA LEU A 347 28.36 -7.64 -16.27
C LEU A 347 27.75 -7.55 -17.69
N GLU A 348 27.35 -8.69 -18.26
CA GLU A 348 26.62 -8.75 -19.53
C GLU A 348 25.29 -7.99 -19.42
N ARG A 349 24.98 -7.14 -20.40
CA ARG A 349 23.74 -6.33 -20.43
C ARG A 349 22.97 -6.54 -21.72
N HIS A 350 21.65 -6.47 -21.63
CA HIS A 350 20.77 -6.45 -22.80
C HIS A 350 20.18 -5.07 -23.01
N ARG A 351 20.58 -4.37 -24.09
CA ARG A 351 20.10 -3.00 -24.42
C ARG A 351 20.23 -2.02 -23.25
N GLY A 352 21.33 -2.11 -22.51
CA GLY A 352 21.59 -1.28 -21.33
C GLY A 352 20.96 -1.79 -20.03
N HIS A 353 20.10 -2.80 -20.07
CA HIS A 353 19.54 -3.43 -18.87
C HIS A 353 20.44 -4.55 -18.34
N PHE A 354 20.55 -4.64 -17.02
CA PHE A 354 21.09 -5.82 -16.36
C PHE A 354 20.11 -6.99 -16.47
N LEU A 355 20.65 -8.20 -16.54
CA LEU A 355 19.92 -9.46 -16.55
C LEU A 355 19.40 -9.80 -15.14
N ALA A 356 18.46 -10.74 -15.08
CA ALA A 356 17.77 -11.13 -13.86
C ALA A 356 18.71 -11.65 -12.76
N GLY A 357 19.83 -12.27 -13.13
CA GLY A 357 20.77 -12.79 -12.15
C GLY A 357 22.18 -13.00 -12.70
N TYR A 358 23.15 -12.85 -11.81
CA TYR A 358 24.57 -13.09 -12.07
C TYR A 358 25.19 -13.93 -10.96
N ASP A 359 26.18 -14.73 -11.32
CA ASP A 359 27.00 -15.42 -10.35
C ASP A 359 27.98 -14.43 -9.70
N THR A 360 27.95 -14.33 -8.36
CA THR A 360 28.75 -13.34 -7.61
C THR A 360 30.27 -13.58 -7.68
N ARG A 361 30.73 -14.78 -8.03
CA ARG A 361 32.16 -15.11 -8.10
C ARG A 361 32.72 -14.95 -9.52
N THR A 362 31.95 -15.40 -10.50
CA THR A 362 32.38 -15.46 -11.91
C THR A 362 31.86 -14.32 -12.75
N LEU A 363 30.89 -13.54 -12.25
CA LEU A 363 30.15 -12.49 -12.98
C LEU A 363 29.35 -13.02 -14.18
N ALA A 364 29.28 -14.35 -14.35
CA ALA A 364 28.55 -14.96 -15.44
C ALA A 364 27.03 -14.81 -15.24
N PRO A 365 26.26 -14.56 -16.31
CA PRO A 365 24.81 -14.48 -16.23
C PRO A 365 24.20 -15.85 -15.90
N LEU A 366 23.24 -15.86 -14.98
CA LEU A 366 22.50 -17.05 -14.60
C LEU A 366 21.40 -17.36 -15.62
N GLN A 367 21.01 -18.63 -15.71
CA GLN A 367 19.89 -19.07 -16.54
C GLN A 367 18.58 -19.06 -15.75
N PRO A 368 17.46 -18.61 -16.34
CA PRO A 368 17.32 -18.07 -17.70
C PRO A 368 17.88 -16.65 -17.85
N ARG A 369 18.49 -16.34 -19.01
CA ARG A 369 18.99 -15.00 -19.36
C ARG A 369 17.85 -14.06 -19.76
N GLU A 370 17.14 -13.53 -18.79
CA GLU A 370 16.03 -12.60 -19.00
C GLU A 370 16.28 -11.23 -18.36
N VAL A 371 15.51 -10.23 -18.78
CA VAL A 371 15.50 -8.90 -18.17
C VAL A 371 14.25 -8.75 -17.33
N VAL A 372 14.42 -8.50 -16.03
CA VAL A 372 13.34 -8.13 -15.12
C VAL A 372 13.32 -6.61 -15.01
N THR A 373 12.31 -5.99 -15.61
CA THR A 373 12.17 -4.52 -15.65
C THR A 373 11.95 -3.92 -14.26
N THR A 374 11.30 -4.65 -13.35
CA THR A 374 11.14 -4.26 -11.94
C THR A 374 12.49 -4.12 -11.24
N ASP A 375 13.42 -5.06 -11.45
CA ASP A 375 14.75 -5.01 -10.84
C ASP A 375 15.60 -3.87 -11.41
N SER A 376 15.48 -3.62 -12.72
CA SER A 376 16.09 -2.43 -13.34
C SER A 376 15.57 -1.14 -12.70
N GLY A 377 14.26 -1.04 -12.46
CA GLY A 377 13.65 0.11 -11.79
C GLY A 377 14.12 0.29 -10.34
N ASN A 378 14.23 -0.82 -9.59
CA ASN A 378 14.77 -0.80 -8.23
C ASN A 378 16.23 -0.34 -8.21
N LEU A 379 17.08 -0.91 -9.07
CA LEU A 379 18.48 -0.50 -9.17
C LEU A 379 18.60 0.99 -9.52
N ALA A 380 17.81 1.49 -10.47
CA ALA A 380 17.81 2.90 -10.82
C ALA A 380 17.45 3.81 -9.61
N ALA A 381 16.41 3.44 -8.84
CA ALA A 381 16.05 4.16 -7.63
C ALA A 381 17.15 4.10 -6.56
N HIS A 382 17.81 2.95 -6.40
CA HIS A 382 18.93 2.78 -5.50
C HIS A 382 20.13 3.65 -5.92
N LEU A 383 20.46 3.69 -7.21
CA LEU A 383 21.55 4.52 -7.74
C LEU A 383 21.27 6.02 -7.57
N LEU A 384 20.03 6.47 -7.76
CA LEU A 384 19.64 7.87 -7.50
C LEU A 384 19.80 8.23 -6.01
N THR A 385 19.45 7.29 -5.12
CA THR A 385 19.62 7.49 -3.67
C THR A 385 21.11 7.49 -3.28
N LEU A 386 21.89 6.59 -3.86
CA LEU A 386 23.34 6.53 -3.67
C LEU A 386 24.02 7.81 -4.15
N ALA A 387 23.64 8.32 -5.32
CA ALA A 387 24.18 9.56 -5.87
C ALA A 387 23.97 10.73 -4.90
N GLY A 388 22.75 10.92 -4.39
CA GLY A 388 22.49 11.96 -3.39
C GLY A 388 23.29 11.78 -2.09
N GLY A 389 23.52 10.53 -1.66
CA GLY A 389 24.37 10.23 -0.50
C GLY A 389 25.86 10.54 -0.74
N LEU A 390 26.37 10.21 -1.91
CA LEU A 390 27.77 10.48 -2.29
C LEU A 390 28.02 11.97 -2.56
N GLU A 391 27.03 12.71 -3.08
CA GLU A 391 27.11 14.17 -3.18
C GLU A 391 27.17 14.80 -1.78
N ALA A 392 26.32 14.37 -0.85
CA ALA A 392 26.36 14.84 0.54
C ALA A 392 27.66 14.48 1.27
N LEU A 393 28.30 13.38 0.89
CA LEU A 393 29.58 12.95 1.44
C LEU A 393 30.72 13.95 1.14
N ALA A 394 30.66 14.63 -0.01
CA ALA A 394 31.68 15.61 -0.40
C ALA A 394 31.71 16.82 0.56
N ASP A 395 30.56 17.18 1.11
CA ASP A 395 30.40 18.29 2.06
C ASP A 395 30.49 17.83 3.53
N ALA A 396 30.54 16.52 3.78
CA ALA A 396 30.53 15.96 5.13
C ALA A 396 31.93 16.03 5.79
N PRO A 397 31.99 16.22 7.12
CA PRO A 397 33.26 16.16 7.85
C PRO A 397 33.84 14.73 7.79
N ILE A 398 35.17 14.64 7.59
CA ILE A 398 35.90 13.36 7.52
C ILE A 398 35.70 12.51 8.78
N ALA A 399 35.63 13.16 9.95
CA ALA A 399 35.32 12.54 11.24
C ALA A 399 34.09 13.21 11.87
N GLY A 400 32.90 12.70 11.50
CA GLY A 400 31.62 13.17 12.05
C GLY A 400 31.28 12.54 13.40
N SER A 401 30.35 13.16 14.13
CA SER A 401 29.84 12.62 15.41
C SER A 401 29.19 11.24 15.26
N GLN A 402 28.69 10.89 14.06
CA GLN A 402 28.10 9.57 13.80
C GLN A 402 29.08 8.42 14.08
N GLY A 403 30.39 8.63 13.90
CA GLY A 403 31.39 7.60 14.20
C GLY A 403 31.41 7.20 15.68
N LEU A 404 31.22 8.18 16.60
CA LEU A 404 31.15 7.90 18.03
C LEU A 404 29.87 7.11 18.39
N ASP A 405 28.76 7.43 17.73
CA ASP A 405 27.50 6.70 17.90
C ASP A 405 27.59 5.26 17.36
N GLY A 406 28.27 5.06 16.23
CA GLY A 406 28.57 3.75 15.66
C GLY A 406 29.46 2.90 16.58
N ILE A 407 30.51 3.50 17.16
CA ILE A 407 31.38 2.85 18.16
C ILE A 407 30.56 2.46 19.40
N ARG A 408 29.76 3.38 19.94
CA ARG A 408 28.90 3.14 21.11
C ARG A 408 27.91 2.00 20.85
N THR A 409 27.39 1.89 19.63
CA THR A 409 26.48 0.82 19.22
C THR A 409 27.19 -0.53 19.08
N THR A 410 28.45 -0.53 18.61
CA THR A 410 29.21 -1.75 18.30
C THR A 410 29.92 -2.35 19.53
N LEU A 411 30.38 -1.53 20.47
CA LEU A 411 31.10 -1.98 21.67
C LEU A 411 30.36 -3.02 22.54
N PRO A 412 29.04 -2.89 22.80
CA PRO A 412 28.30 -3.90 23.55
C PRO A 412 28.16 -5.22 22.78
N TRP A 413 28.14 -5.16 21.44
CA TRP A 413 27.94 -6.33 20.59
C TRP A 413 29.17 -7.25 20.60
N SER A 414 30.38 -6.69 20.51
CA SER A 414 31.64 -7.47 20.53
C SER A 414 31.85 -8.27 21.83
N ARG A 415 31.26 -7.82 22.95
CA ARG A 415 31.28 -8.54 24.22
C ARG A 415 30.32 -9.74 24.25
N SER A 416 29.24 -9.68 23.46
CA SER A 416 28.20 -10.73 23.41
C SER A 416 28.50 -11.84 22.39
N THR A 417 29.37 -11.59 21.42
CA THR A 417 29.74 -12.54 20.36
C THR A 417 31.09 -13.24 20.58
N ARG A 418 31.78 -12.97 21.70
CA ARG A 418 32.91 -13.83 22.10
C ARG A 418 32.37 -15.25 22.34
N PRO A 419 32.93 -16.28 21.70
CA PRO A 419 32.60 -17.65 22.07
C PRO A 419 32.93 -17.80 23.56
N VAL A 420 31.94 -18.21 24.35
CA VAL A 420 32.18 -18.59 25.73
C VAL A 420 33.21 -19.72 25.69
N ARG A 421 34.45 -19.41 26.06
CA ARG A 421 35.48 -20.43 26.27
C ARG A 421 35.01 -21.27 27.44
N CYS A 422 34.48 -22.45 27.14
CA CYS A 422 34.12 -23.40 28.18
C CYS A 422 35.42 -24.07 28.64
N ASP A 423 36.08 -23.50 29.66
CA ASP A 423 37.30 -24.05 30.26
C ASP A 423 37.09 -25.43 30.94
N ARG A 424 35.89 -26.02 30.83
CA ARG A 424 35.56 -27.37 31.31
C ARG A 424 35.70 -28.49 30.28
N CYS A 425 36.03 -28.20 29.04
CA CYS A 425 36.27 -29.22 28.01
C CYS A 425 37.75 -29.27 27.63
N ARG A 426 38.62 -29.59 28.59
CA ARG A 426 39.96 -30.09 28.29
C ARG A 426 39.82 -31.60 28.04
N PRO A 427 40.14 -32.15 26.86
CA PRO A 427 40.15 -33.59 26.70
C PRO A 427 41.24 -34.17 27.63
N PRO A 428 40.97 -35.27 28.35
CA PRO A 428 42.03 -35.97 29.06
C PRO A 428 43.02 -36.49 28.02
N SER A 429 44.27 -36.06 28.15
CA SER A 429 45.40 -36.68 27.49
C SER A 429 45.49 -38.16 27.89
N SER A 430 45.86 -38.99 26.92
CA SER A 430 46.27 -40.40 27.04
C SER A 430 45.22 -41.40 27.56
N VAL A 431 44.58 -42.14 26.64
CA VAL A 431 44.54 -43.60 26.72
C VAL A 431 44.61 -44.15 25.29
N ALA A 432 45.57 -45.05 25.08
CA ALA A 432 45.82 -45.76 23.84
C ALA A 432 44.59 -46.55 23.36
N ALA A 433 44.39 -46.55 22.04
CA ALA A 433 43.44 -47.43 21.39
C ALA A 433 43.91 -48.90 21.45
N PRO A 434 43.04 -49.85 21.76
CA PRO A 434 43.13 -51.19 21.21
C PRO A 434 42.18 -51.31 20.02
N SER A 435 42.76 -51.76 18.91
CA SER A 435 42.08 -52.31 17.74
C SER A 435 41.09 -53.41 18.13
N CYS A 436 39.87 -53.39 17.57
CA CYS A 436 39.11 -54.61 17.31
C CYS A 436 38.13 -54.42 16.13
N ARG A 437 38.14 -55.43 15.26
CA ARG A 437 37.51 -55.58 13.94
C ARG A 437 35.96 -55.72 14.00
N PRO A 438 35.27 -55.63 12.84
CA PRO A 438 33.80 -55.64 12.79
C PRO A 438 33.24 -57.06 13.00
N SER A 439 32.14 -57.17 13.73
CA SER A 439 31.32 -58.38 13.82
C SER A 439 29.85 -58.02 13.64
N ALA A 440 29.18 -58.82 12.81
CA ALA A 440 27.80 -58.67 12.39
C ALA A 440 26.79 -59.21 13.41
N ALA A 441 25.55 -58.75 13.25
CA ALA A 441 24.29 -59.27 13.79
C ALA A 441 23.97 -59.03 15.28
N ALA A 442 23.00 -58.13 15.53
CA ALA A 442 21.93 -58.33 16.52
C ALA A 442 20.81 -57.28 16.35
N THR A 443 19.72 -57.75 15.75
CA THR A 443 18.29 -57.58 16.07
C THR A 443 17.79 -56.41 16.93
N ALA A 444 16.68 -55.84 16.47
CA ALA A 444 15.87 -54.79 17.06
C ALA A 444 15.38 -55.05 18.50
N ALA A 445 15.35 -53.99 19.31
CA ALA A 445 14.48 -53.87 20.48
C ALA A 445 13.92 -52.43 20.59
N PRO A 446 12.61 -52.26 20.87
CA PRO A 446 11.98 -50.96 20.98
C PRO A 446 12.14 -50.38 22.40
N CYS A 447 12.60 -49.14 22.51
CA CYS A 447 12.62 -48.41 23.79
C CYS A 447 11.19 -48.06 24.23
N ARG A 448 10.69 -48.78 25.23
CA ARG A 448 9.57 -48.35 26.09
C ARG A 448 10.10 -47.55 27.29
N ALA A 449 9.25 -46.64 27.74
CA ALA A 449 9.15 -46.03 29.07
C ALA A 449 10.06 -44.83 29.40
N TRP A 450 9.42 -43.65 29.41
CA TRP A 450 9.81 -42.48 30.20
C TRP A 450 9.37 -42.68 31.65
N PRO A 451 10.19 -42.36 32.68
CA PRO A 451 9.72 -42.25 34.05
C PRO A 451 9.13 -40.85 34.33
N THR A 452 7.92 -40.85 34.87
CA THR A 452 7.26 -39.71 35.51
C THR A 452 7.73 -39.56 36.97
N ALA A 453 8.61 -38.58 37.24
CA ALA A 453 8.85 -37.90 38.52
C ALA A 453 9.95 -36.85 38.22
N CYS A 454 9.80 -35.54 38.42
CA CYS A 454 9.31 -34.85 39.59
C CYS A 454 8.52 -33.58 39.20
N ARG A 455 7.34 -33.48 39.79
CA ARG A 455 6.65 -32.21 40.05
C ARG A 455 7.51 -31.40 41.01
N GLY A 456 7.63 -30.09 40.80
CA GLY A 456 8.13 -29.25 41.89
C GLY A 456 8.67 -27.86 41.61
N TRP A 457 8.45 -27.21 40.46
CA TRP A 457 8.71 -25.77 40.34
C TRP A 457 7.52 -25.05 39.71
N ARG A 458 6.96 -24.11 40.48
CA ARG A 458 5.84 -23.24 40.11
C ARG A 458 6.33 -22.21 39.08
N THR A 459 5.48 -21.96 38.07
CA THR A 459 5.55 -20.94 36.99
C THR A 459 6.63 -21.06 35.91
N PRO A 460 6.28 -21.40 34.65
CA PRO A 460 7.10 -21.14 33.47
C PRO A 460 6.73 -19.78 32.82
N PRO A 461 7.67 -19.07 32.18
CA PRO A 461 7.37 -17.86 31.42
C PRO A 461 6.62 -18.20 30.13
N ARG A 462 5.51 -17.48 29.88
CA ARG A 462 4.73 -17.53 28.64
C ARG A 462 5.57 -17.00 27.46
N ARG A 463 6.03 -17.89 26.58
CA ARG A 463 6.12 -17.69 25.11
C ARG A 463 6.62 -18.97 24.43
N CYS A 464 6.15 -19.16 23.20
CA CYS A 464 6.49 -20.23 22.25
C CYS A 464 5.80 -21.58 22.47
N CYS A 465 4.57 -21.70 21.94
CA CYS A 465 4.07 -22.91 21.28
C CYS A 465 2.81 -22.54 20.47
N VAL A 466 2.96 -22.46 19.15
CA VAL A 466 1.86 -22.46 18.19
C VAL A 466 1.44 -23.94 18.00
N PRO A 467 0.15 -24.31 18.03
CA PRO A 467 -0.24 -25.69 17.81
C PRO A 467 -0.27 -26.02 16.31
N CYS A 468 0.65 -26.87 15.86
CA CYS A 468 0.53 -27.61 14.61
C CYS A 468 -0.67 -28.57 14.69
N ARG A 469 -1.79 -28.20 14.06
CA ARG A 469 -2.91 -29.11 13.82
C ARG A 469 -2.53 -30.11 12.72
N ARG A 470 -2.49 -31.39 13.11
CA ARG A 470 -2.61 -32.63 12.33
C ARG A 470 -2.94 -32.45 10.84
N MET A 471 -1.95 -32.64 9.97
CA MET A 471 -2.15 -33.23 8.65
C MET A 471 -1.74 -34.71 8.74
N ARG A 472 -2.67 -35.63 8.41
CA ARG A 472 -2.38 -37.05 8.23
C ARG A 472 -1.66 -37.24 6.87
N PRO A 473 -0.63 -38.10 6.78
CA PRO A 473 -0.01 -38.42 5.50
C PRO A 473 -0.90 -39.38 4.70
N PRO A 474 -0.94 -39.30 3.35
CA PRO A 474 -1.54 -40.34 2.54
C PRO A 474 -0.63 -41.58 2.49
N CYS A 475 -1.27 -42.75 2.57
CA CYS A 475 -0.64 -44.05 2.42
C CYS A 475 -0.08 -44.22 1.00
N CYS A 476 1.23 -44.45 0.87
CA CYS A 476 1.82 -45.12 -0.28
C CYS A 476 2.79 -46.20 0.24
N ALA A 477 2.44 -47.46 -0.04
CA ALA A 477 3.30 -48.62 0.18
C ALA A 477 4.33 -48.76 -0.97
N PRO A 478 5.48 -49.41 -0.76
CA PRO A 478 6.57 -49.46 -1.74
C PRO A 478 6.54 -50.72 -2.62
N GLY A 479 6.90 -50.54 -3.90
CA GLY A 479 7.60 -51.53 -4.74
C GLY A 479 6.75 -52.49 -5.59
N ALA A 480 6.74 -52.30 -6.91
CA ALA A 480 7.08 -53.30 -7.94
C ALA A 480 6.85 -52.74 -9.36
N SER A 481 7.62 -53.29 -10.29
CA SER A 481 7.94 -52.91 -11.66
C SER A 481 6.87 -53.15 -12.74
N ALA A 482 7.10 -52.45 -13.88
CA ALA A 482 6.86 -52.86 -15.28
C ALA A 482 5.51 -52.54 -15.98
N SER A 483 5.67 -51.98 -17.19
CA SER A 483 4.79 -51.97 -18.38
C SER A 483 3.45 -51.22 -18.37
N MET A 484 3.34 -50.22 -19.27
CA MET A 484 2.10 -49.76 -19.92
C MET A 484 1.44 -50.91 -20.69
N PRO A 485 0.09 -50.98 -20.83
CA PRO A 485 -0.63 -50.07 -21.74
C PRO A 485 -2.10 -49.72 -21.39
N SER A 486 -2.63 -48.78 -22.19
CA SER A 486 -4.04 -48.51 -22.55
C SER A 486 -5.08 -48.12 -21.49
N ALA A 487 -5.66 -46.94 -21.71
CA ALA A 487 -6.85 -46.40 -21.05
C ALA A 487 -8.13 -47.21 -21.33
N PRO A 488 -9.10 -47.16 -20.40
CA PRO A 488 -10.49 -47.03 -20.81
C PRO A 488 -11.23 -45.88 -20.10
N ARG A 489 -12.22 -45.39 -20.85
CA ARG A 489 -13.15 -44.30 -20.57
C ARG A 489 -14.05 -44.60 -19.36
N CYS A 490 -14.34 -43.59 -18.53
CA CYS A 490 -15.47 -43.62 -17.60
C CYS A 490 -16.48 -42.52 -17.92
N THR A 491 -17.70 -42.97 -18.19
CA THR A 491 -18.94 -42.19 -18.35
C THR A 491 -19.50 -41.72 -17.01
N PRO A 492 -20.39 -40.70 -16.99
CA PRO A 492 -20.81 -40.02 -15.76
C PRO A 492 -22.23 -40.41 -15.34
N THR A 493 -22.40 -41.28 -14.34
CA THR A 493 -23.73 -41.50 -13.74
C THR A 493 -23.62 -42.14 -12.35
N CYS A 494 -23.66 -41.31 -11.30
CA CYS A 494 -24.42 -41.55 -10.06
C CYS A 494 -24.21 -40.41 -9.03
N TRP A 495 -25.01 -39.37 -9.23
CA TRP A 495 -25.69 -38.50 -8.29
C TRP A 495 -25.44 -38.55 -6.75
N ARG A 496 -25.33 -37.31 -6.22
CA ARG A 496 -26.12 -36.69 -5.12
C ARG A 496 -25.56 -36.60 -3.68
N ARG A 497 -25.65 -35.36 -3.21
CA ARG A 497 -25.80 -34.82 -1.83
C ARG A 497 -24.54 -34.68 -0.97
N ARG A 498 -23.96 -33.47 -1.01
CA ARG A 498 -23.59 -32.64 0.17
C ARG A 498 -23.35 -31.18 -0.27
N PRO A 499 -23.95 -30.16 0.39
CA PRO A 499 -23.71 -28.77 0.07
C PRO A 499 -22.46 -28.28 0.81
N GLY A 500 -21.50 -27.69 0.08
CA GLY A 500 -20.31 -27.09 0.67
C GLY A 500 -19.01 -27.63 0.07
N CYS A 501 -18.75 -27.28 -1.20
CA CYS A 501 -17.43 -27.13 -1.83
C CYS A 501 -17.63 -27.02 -3.35
N ALA A 502 -17.84 -25.80 -3.85
CA ALA A 502 -17.81 -25.49 -5.28
C ALA A 502 -16.94 -24.25 -5.52
N ARG A 503 -15.65 -24.38 -5.20
CA ARG A 503 -14.56 -23.49 -5.64
C ARG A 503 -13.41 -24.43 -6.02
N CYS A 504 -13.46 -24.94 -7.24
CA CYS A 504 -12.39 -25.58 -8.02
C CYS A 504 -13.02 -26.34 -9.21
N ARG A 505 -13.59 -25.58 -10.16
CA ARG A 505 -13.85 -26.03 -11.53
C ARG A 505 -13.79 -24.79 -12.41
N ASN A 506 -12.62 -24.54 -12.98
CA ASN A 506 -12.37 -23.86 -14.26
C ASN A 506 -10.85 -23.68 -14.43
N MET A 507 -10.13 -24.79 -14.49
CA MET A 507 -8.86 -24.96 -15.19
C MET A 507 -8.98 -26.34 -15.83
N CYS A 508 -8.59 -26.45 -17.11
CA CYS A 508 -8.83 -27.57 -18.04
C CYS A 508 -10.16 -27.53 -18.81
N SER A 509 -10.26 -26.60 -19.76
CA SER A 509 -10.93 -26.85 -21.05
C SER A 509 -10.51 -25.79 -22.08
N ALA A 510 -9.41 -26.06 -22.78
CA ALA A 510 -9.11 -25.47 -24.09
C ALA A 510 -8.80 -26.66 -25.01
N PRO A 511 -9.54 -26.84 -26.12
CA PRO A 511 -9.06 -27.65 -27.23
C PRO A 511 -8.64 -26.76 -28.41
N ALA A 512 -7.51 -27.15 -29.02
CA ALA A 512 -6.99 -26.83 -30.35
C ALA A 512 -6.91 -25.38 -30.80
#